data_AF-A0A6B8WL07-F1
#
_entry.id   AF-A0A6B8WL07-F1
#
_cell.length_a   1.000
_cell.length_b   1.000
_cell.length_c   1.000
_cell.angle_alpha   90.00
_cell.angle_beta   90.00
_cell.angle_gamma   90.00
#
_symmetry.space_group_name_H-M   'P 1'
#
loop_
_entity.id
_entity.type
_entity.pdbx_description
1 polymer ?
#
loop_
_entity_poly.entity_id
_entity_poly.type
_entity_poly.pdbx_seq_one_letter_code
_entity_poly.pdbx_strand_id
1 'polypeptide(L)'
;MDIIIWVLIMLAALILLLAAWRFFTQRARGTVVILRGLPHSGTHGWRHGSIRYNGEEVSYYKLRSLSPGADLILNRKVTELIGRRKPTPEELDFIPAHVHILEILSAEDRFEVGIGGPGEMALTAWIEAAPDRRRERSSHEELKRNITRRQSRGL
;
A
#
# COMPACT_ATOMS: atom_id res chain seq x y z
N MET A 1 -46.00 14.87 -14.56
CA MET A 1 -45.27 13.66 -14.08
C MET A 1 -43.77 13.85 -14.19
N ASP A 2 -43.30 14.64 -15.15
CA ASP A 2 -41.88 14.90 -15.42
C ASP A 2 -41.14 15.58 -14.27
N ILE A 3 -41.77 16.55 -13.60
CA ILE A 3 -41.17 17.26 -12.46
C ILE A 3 -40.84 16.30 -11.31
N ILE A 4 -41.73 15.33 -11.04
CA ILE A 4 -41.52 14.35 -9.97
C ILE A 4 -40.34 13.43 -10.32
N ILE A 5 -40.22 13.04 -11.59
CA ILE A 5 -39.09 12.24 -12.10
C ILE A 5 -37.78 13.01 -11.97
N TRP A 6 -37.74 14.28 -12.37
CA TRP A 6 -36.56 15.13 -12.25
C TRP A 6 -36.15 15.36 -10.79
N VAL A 7 -37.11 15.57 -9.89
CA VAL A 7 -36.86 15.70 -8.45
C VAL A 7 -36.29 14.41 -7.88
N LEU A 8 -36.82 13.24 -8.26
CA LEU A 8 -36.29 11.94 -7.85
C LEU A 8 -34.87 11.70 -8.37
N ILE A 9 -34.58 12.03 -9.62
CA ILE A 9 -33.23 11.91 -10.21
C ILE A 9 -32.26 12.83 -9.47
N MET A 10 -32.64 14.09 -9.22
CA MET A 10 -31.80 15.04 -8.50
C MET A 10 -31.52 14.57 -7.07
N LEU A 11 -32.54 14.03 -6.38
CA LEU A 11 -32.40 13.50 -5.03
C LEU A 11 -31.49 12.26 -5.01
N ALA A 12 -31.66 11.34 -5.96
CA ALA A 12 -30.80 10.17 -6.09
C ALA A 12 -29.35 10.58 -6.39
N ALA A 13 -29.14 11.53 -7.31
CA ALA A 13 -27.82 12.06 -7.63
C ALA A 13 -27.16 12.73 -6.40
N LEU A 14 -27.92 13.49 -5.62
CA LEU A 14 -27.43 14.12 -4.40
C LEU A 14 -27.02 13.09 -3.34
N ILE A 15 -27.82 12.03 -3.15
CA ILE A 15 -27.48 10.94 -2.23
C ILE A 15 -26.20 10.23 -2.69
N LEU A 16 -26.06 9.95 -3.98
CA LEU A 16 -24.85 9.35 -4.54
C LEU A 16 -23.62 10.25 -4.35
N LEU A 17 -23.77 11.56 -4.57
CA LEU A 17 -22.70 12.53 -4.34
C LEU A 17 -22.29 12.60 -2.86
N LEU A 18 -23.24 12.60 -1.94
CA LEU A 18 -22.96 12.61 -0.50
C LEU A 18 -22.31 11.30 -0.05
N ALA A 19 -22.78 10.16 -0.56
CA ALA A 19 -22.17 8.85 -0.27
C ALA A 19 -20.74 8.77 -0.82
N ALA A 20 -20.52 9.24 -2.05
CA ALA A 20 -19.20 9.35 -2.64
C ALA A 20 -18.32 10.28 -1.81
N TRP A 21 -18.77 11.50 -1.51
CA TRP A 21 -18.00 12.46 -0.71
C TRP A 21 -17.66 11.91 0.67
N ARG A 22 -18.64 11.33 1.39
CA ARG A 22 -18.42 10.65 2.67
C ARG A 22 -17.33 9.59 2.56
N PHE A 23 -17.37 8.77 1.52
CA PHE A 23 -16.40 7.72 1.26
C PHE A 23 -15.01 8.30 0.94
N PHE A 24 -14.93 9.35 0.12
CA PHE A 24 -13.70 10.06 -0.24
C PHE A 24 -13.09 10.84 0.94
N THR A 25 -13.90 11.49 1.80
CA THR A 25 -13.40 12.20 2.98
C THR A 25 -12.86 11.25 4.03
N GLN A 26 -13.49 10.09 4.22
CA GLN A 26 -12.89 9.02 5.03
C GLN A 26 -11.58 8.53 4.39
N ARG A 27 -11.49 8.51 3.06
CA ARG A 27 -10.29 8.20 2.27
C ARG A 27 -9.12 9.17 2.49
N ALA A 28 -9.39 10.44 2.78
CA ALA A 28 -8.40 11.50 2.90
C ALA A 28 -7.47 11.41 4.15
N ARG A 29 -7.62 10.40 5.01
CA ARG A 29 -6.76 10.18 6.19
C ARG A 29 -5.48 9.37 5.92
N GLY A 30 -5.10 9.19 4.65
CA GLY A 30 -3.89 8.47 4.28
C GLY A 30 -2.61 9.30 4.48
N THR A 31 -1.47 8.64 4.62
CA THR A 31 -0.16 9.30 4.64
C THR A 31 0.19 9.73 3.22
N VAL A 32 0.49 11.02 3.02
CA VAL A 32 0.91 11.53 1.71
C VAL A 32 2.28 10.97 1.35
N VAL A 33 2.40 10.40 0.16
CA VAL A 33 3.65 9.82 -0.36
C VAL A 33 3.80 10.14 -1.84
N ILE A 34 5.03 10.02 -2.33
CA ILE A 34 5.33 10.03 -3.75
C ILE A 34 5.83 8.64 -4.14
N LEU A 35 5.29 8.08 -5.21
CA LEU A 35 5.60 6.73 -5.66
C LEU A 35 6.10 6.75 -7.10
N ARG A 36 7.17 6.02 -7.38
CA ARG A 36 7.75 5.81 -8.71
C ARG A 36 7.89 4.31 -8.98
N GLY A 37 7.38 3.83 -10.10
CA GLY A 37 7.61 2.45 -10.55
C GLY A 37 8.89 2.35 -11.37
N LEU A 38 9.75 1.40 -11.04
CA LEU A 38 10.96 1.09 -11.82
C LEU A 38 10.57 0.31 -13.11
N PRO A 39 11.33 0.43 -14.22
CA PRO A 39 12.69 0.95 -14.33
C PRO A 39 12.81 2.45 -14.66
N HIS A 40 11.78 3.27 -14.46
CA HIS A 40 11.86 4.70 -14.76
C HIS A 40 12.96 5.38 -13.93
N SER A 41 13.97 5.93 -14.60
CA SER A 41 15.10 6.65 -14.02
C SER A 41 14.96 8.17 -14.23
N GLY A 42 15.50 8.96 -13.28
CA GLY A 42 15.51 10.43 -13.31
C GLY A 42 14.34 11.11 -12.58
N THR A 43 14.10 12.38 -12.90
CA THR A 43 13.05 13.23 -12.29
C THR A 43 11.63 12.89 -12.75
N HIS A 44 11.49 12.08 -13.79
CA HIS A 44 10.21 11.70 -14.39
C HIS A 44 9.69 10.39 -13.77
N GLY A 45 8.37 10.31 -13.54
CA GLY A 45 7.72 9.08 -13.04
C GLY A 45 7.25 9.14 -11.59
N TRP A 46 7.63 10.17 -10.83
CA TRP A 46 7.07 10.41 -9.50
C TRP A 46 5.58 10.74 -9.59
N ARG A 47 4.78 10.02 -8.80
CA ARG A 47 3.33 10.20 -8.68
C ARG A 47 2.98 10.46 -7.23
N HIS A 48 2.44 11.65 -6.99
CA HIS A 48 1.90 12.02 -5.70
C HIS A 48 0.64 11.18 -5.43
N GLY A 49 0.59 10.61 -4.25
CA GLY A 49 -0.56 9.86 -3.78
C GLY A 49 -0.63 9.83 -2.26
N SER A 50 -1.49 8.97 -1.77
CA SER A 50 -1.61 8.68 -0.34
C SER A 50 -1.62 7.17 -0.15
N ILE A 51 -0.98 6.71 0.91
CA ILE A 51 -1.05 5.32 1.34
C ILE A 51 -1.98 5.18 2.54
N ARG A 52 -2.68 4.07 2.58
CA ARG A 52 -3.53 3.65 3.70
C ARG A 52 -3.16 2.24 4.10
N TYR A 53 -2.93 2.06 5.39
CA TYR A 53 -2.72 0.75 6.00
C TYR A 53 -4.07 0.08 6.29
N ASN A 54 -4.23 -1.16 5.85
CA ASN A 54 -5.40 -2.02 6.06
C ASN A 54 -4.95 -3.42 6.50
N GLY A 55 -4.45 -3.54 7.73
CA GLY A 55 -4.00 -4.83 8.28
C GLY A 55 -2.84 -5.42 7.48
N GLU A 56 -3.14 -6.42 6.64
CA GLU A 56 -2.16 -7.10 5.76
C GLU A 56 -1.90 -6.39 4.42
N GLU A 57 -2.60 -5.29 4.13
CA GLU A 57 -2.48 -4.59 2.84
C GLU A 57 -2.23 -3.10 3.04
N VAL A 58 -1.45 -2.51 2.13
CA VAL A 58 -1.31 -1.07 1.99
C VAL A 58 -1.89 -0.67 0.63
N SER A 59 -2.93 0.15 0.67
CA SER A 59 -3.56 0.70 -0.54
C SER A 59 -2.95 2.06 -0.86
N TYR A 60 -2.49 2.24 -2.09
CA TYR A 60 -2.02 3.50 -2.63
C TYR A 60 -3.07 4.11 -3.55
N TYR A 61 -3.33 5.41 -3.35
CA TYR A 61 -4.28 6.21 -4.12
C TYR A 61 -3.56 7.40 -4.73
N LYS A 62 -3.59 7.53 -6.06
CA LYS A 62 -3.00 8.69 -6.75
C LYS A 62 -3.85 9.92 -6.48
N LEU A 63 -3.20 11.05 -6.18
CA LEU A 63 -3.89 12.33 -5.94
C LEU A 63 -4.64 12.86 -7.17
N ARG A 64 -4.21 12.47 -8.38
CA ARG A 64 -4.87 12.84 -9.65
C ARG A 64 -5.86 11.78 -10.15
N SER A 65 -6.04 10.65 -9.45
CA SER A 65 -6.97 9.60 -9.86
C SER A 65 -8.33 9.85 -9.21
N LEU A 66 -9.37 10.03 -10.04
CA LEU A 66 -10.77 10.08 -9.58
C LEU A 66 -11.35 8.67 -9.35
N SER A 67 -10.54 7.62 -9.41
CA SER A 67 -11.05 6.26 -9.27
C SER A 67 -11.54 5.99 -7.84
N PRO A 68 -12.71 5.34 -7.68
CA PRO A 68 -13.21 4.93 -6.36
C PRO A 68 -12.39 3.76 -5.76
N GLY A 69 -11.49 3.14 -6.54
CA GLY A 69 -10.61 2.02 -6.16
C GLY A 69 -9.17 2.43 -5.83
N ALA A 70 -8.39 1.52 -5.23
CA ALA A 70 -6.95 1.74 -5.05
C ALA A 70 -6.24 1.65 -6.39
N ASP A 71 -5.32 2.58 -6.67
CA ASP A 71 -4.51 2.54 -7.88
C ASP A 71 -3.43 1.45 -7.81
N LEU A 72 -3.01 1.10 -6.59
CA LEU A 72 -2.05 0.03 -6.31
C LEU A 72 -2.34 -0.55 -4.92
N ILE A 73 -2.25 -1.87 -4.78
CA ILE A 73 -2.38 -2.58 -3.51
C ILE A 73 -1.08 -3.33 -3.27
N LEU A 74 -0.40 -3.00 -2.19
CA LEU A 74 0.81 -3.68 -1.72
C LEU A 74 0.39 -4.69 -0.65
N ASN A 75 0.66 -5.97 -0.88
CA ASN A 75 0.35 -7.01 0.10
C ASN A 75 1.59 -7.31 0.95
N ARG A 76 1.43 -7.24 2.27
CA ARG A 76 2.50 -7.41 3.25
C ARG A 76 3.33 -8.69 3.06
N LYS A 77 2.71 -9.79 2.62
CA LYS A 77 3.38 -11.11 2.48
C LYS A 77 4.32 -11.20 1.28
N VAL A 78 4.22 -10.24 0.36
CA VAL A 78 5.01 -10.18 -0.88
C VAL A 78 5.72 -8.83 -1.03
N THR A 79 5.59 -7.94 -0.04
CA THR A 79 6.28 -6.65 -0.03
C THR A 79 7.50 -6.72 0.86
N GLU A 80 8.67 -6.47 0.29
CA GLU A 80 9.95 -6.43 0.98
C GLU A 80 10.59 -5.06 0.84
N LEU A 81 11.23 -4.59 1.90
CA LEU A 81 12.04 -3.38 1.88
C LEU A 81 13.45 -3.74 1.39
N ILE A 82 13.81 -3.25 0.21
CA ILE A 82 15.10 -3.52 -0.42
C ILE A 82 16.18 -2.56 0.06
N GLY A 83 15.83 -1.28 0.20
CA GLY A 83 16.82 -0.26 0.50
C GLY A 83 16.22 1.08 0.90
N ARG A 84 17.09 1.95 1.39
CA ARG A 84 16.75 3.33 1.77
C ARG A 84 17.80 4.26 1.17
N ARG A 85 17.35 5.34 0.54
CA ARG A 85 18.23 6.38 -0.02
C ARG A 85 17.69 7.77 0.27
N LYS A 86 18.57 8.77 0.14
CA LYS A 86 18.19 10.18 0.13
C LYS A 86 17.82 10.63 -1.29
N PRO A 87 17.01 11.69 -1.45
CA PRO A 87 16.77 12.32 -2.74
C PRO A 87 18.09 12.72 -3.42
N THR A 88 18.17 12.56 -4.73
CA THR A 88 19.30 13.09 -5.52
C THR A 88 19.21 14.62 -5.64
N PRO A 89 20.29 15.32 -6.02
CA PRO A 89 20.26 16.78 -6.20
C PRO A 89 19.14 17.28 -7.13
N GLU A 90 18.87 16.56 -8.23
CA GLU A 90 17.79 16.89 -9.16
C GLU A 90 16.40 16.65 -8.56
N GLU A 91 16.28 15.69 -7.64
CA GLU A 91 15.03 15.38 -6.95
C GLU A 91 14.75 16.41 -5.83
N LEU A 92 15.77 17.07 -5.29
CA LEU A 92 15.62 18.09 -4.23
C LEU A 92 14.85 19.35 -4.68
N ASP A 93 14.73 19.58 -5.98
CA ASP A 93 13.93 20.68 -6.55
C ASP A 93 12.43 20.55 -6.20
N PHE A 94 11.95 19.33 -5.94
CA PHE A 94 10.54 19.06 -5.62
C PHE A 94 10.32 18.09 -4.45
N ILE A 95 11.34 17.34 -4.02
CA ILE A 95 11.32 16.47 -2.85
C ILE A 95 12.11 17.13 -1.73
N PRO A 96 11.50 17.45 -0.58
CA PRO A 96 12.24 18.02 0.54
C PRO A 96 13.35 17.09 1.05
N ALA A 97 14.48 17.65 1.49
CA ALA A 97 15.63 16.88 1.96
C ALA A 97 15.36 15.96 3.19
N HIS A 98 14.26 16.19 3.91
CA HIS A 98 13.83 15.37 5.06
C HIS A 98 12.96 14.17 4.64
N VAL A 99 12.63 14.04 3.36
CA VAL A 99 11.91 12.89 2.81
C VAL A 99 12.92 11.80 2.49
N HIS A 100 12.62 10.58 2.91
CA HIS A 100 13.42 9.41 2.60
C HIS A 100 12.76 8.63 1.47
N ILE A 101 13.60 8.11 0.56
CA ILE A 101 13.14 7.28 -0.55
C ILE A 101 13.42 5.83 -0.20
N LEU A 102 12.34 5.06 -0.08
CA LEU A 102 12.35 3.64 0.24
C LEU A 102 12.19 2.84 -1.05
N GLU A 103 13.12 1.93 -1.32
CA GLU A 103 12.97 0.96 -2.40
C GLU A 103 12.25 -0.27 -1.85
N ILE A 104 11.07 -0.56 -2.41
CA ILE A 104 10.26 -1.71 -2.06
C ILE A 104 10.12 -2.63 -3.28
N LEU A 105 10.16 -3.93 -3.03
CA LEU A 105 9.81 -4.96 -4.00
C LEU A 105 8.45 -5.51 -3.60
N SER A 106 7.48 -5.47 -4.50
CA SER A 106 6.17 -6.09 -4.28
C SER A 106 5.92 -7.15 -5.34
N ALA A 107 5.90 -8.41 -4.90
CA ALA A 107 5.92 -9.59 -5.77
C ALA A 107 7.13 -9.57 -6.73
N GLU A 108 6.98 -9.02 -7.93
CA GLU A 108 8.04 -8.93 -8.95
C GLU A 108 8.35 -7.47 -9.34
N ASP A 109 7.48 -6.54 -8.96
CA ASP A 109 7.59 -5.14 -9.33
C ASP A 109 8.35 -4.34 -8.27
N ARG A 110 9.28 -3.50 -8.72
CA ARG A 110 10.03 -2.60 -7.84
C ARG A 110 9.44 -1.19 -7.88
N PHE A 111 9.30 -0.62 -6.69
CA PHE A 111 8.81 0.74 -6.51
C PHE A 111 9.74 1.52 -5.59
N GLU A 112 9.83 2.80 -5.84
CA GLU A 112 10.42 3.76 -4.92
C GLU A 112 9.31 4.60 -4.29
N VAL A 113 9.32 4.72 -2.97
CA VAL A 113 8.35 5.46 -2.18
C VAL A 113 9.09 6.56 -1.43
N GLY A 114 8.87 7.81 -1.82
CA GLY A 114 9.28 8.97 -1.04
C GLY A 114 8.26 9.25 0.05
N ILE A 115 8.69 9.17 1.30
CA ILE A 115 7.85 9.36 2.47
C ILE A 115 8.61 10.12 3.56
N GLY A 116 7.91 10.95 4.33
CA GLY A 116 8.51 11.64 5.47
C GLY A 116 8.81 10.67 6.63
N GLY A 117 9.69 11.06 7.55
CA GLY A 117 10.15 10.20 8.66
C GLY A 117 9.06 9.45 9.44
N PRO A 118 7.95 10.09 9.88
CA PRO A 118 6.87 9.38 10.56
C PRO A 118 6.22 8.28 9.71
N GLY A 119 6.08 8.52 8.41
CA GLY A 119 5.52 7.55 7.48
C GLY A 119 6.50 6.42 7.15
N GLU A 120 7.80 6.71 7.05
CA GLU A 120 8.84 5.69 6.88
C GLU A 120 8.81 4.68 8.03
N MET A 121 8.76 5.17 9.27
CA MET A 121 8.69 4.31 10.45
C MET A 121 7.43 3.43 10.42
N ALA A 122 6.28 4.02 10.07
CA ALA A 122 5.03 3.27 9.96
C ALA A 122 5.08 2.19 8.86
N LEU A 123 5.63 2.52 7.69
CA LEU A 123 5.75 1.58 6.58
C LEU A 123 6.72 0.45 6.90
N THR A 124 7.86 0.78 7.50
CA THR A 124 8.86 -0.20 7.94
C THR A 124 8.25 -1.16 8.97
N ALA A 125 7.61 -0.63 10.02
CA ALA A 125 6.97 -1.46 11.05
C ALA A 125 5.86 -2.34 10.46
N TRP A 126 5.10 -1.81 9.49
CA TRP A 126 4.11 -2.60 8.76
C TRP A 126 4.75 -3.73 7.97
N ILE A 127 5.85 -3.52 7.24
CA ILE A 127 6.56 -4.60 6.55
C ILE A 127 7.11 -5.62 7.56
N GLU A 128 7.76 -5.16 8.63
CA GLU A 128 8.46 -6.02 9.59
C GLU A 128 7.55 -6.92 10.41
N ALA A 129 6.35 -6.48 10.78
CA ALA A 129 5.44 -7.34 11.53
C ALA A 129 4.74 -8.42 10.66
N ALA A 130 5.21 -8.65 9.42
CA ALA A 130 4.77 -9.77 8.60
C ALA A 130 5.24 -11.10 9.20
N PRO A 131 4.38 -12.15 9.27
CA PRO A 131 4.85 -13.48 9.57
C PRO A 131 5.78 -13.94 8.44
N ASP A 132 7.03 -14.22 8.80
CA ASP A 132 8.07 -14.72 7.89
C ASP A 132 7.57 -15.95 7.12
N ARG A 133 7.39 -15.84 5.79
CA ARG A 133 7.00 -16.97 4.91
C ARG A 133 7.90 -18.19 5.09
N ARG A 134 9.16 -17.97 5.50
CA ARG A 134 10.12 -19.04 5.76
C ARG A 134 9.75 -19.88 6.99
N ARG A 135 9.14 -19.28 8.02
CA ARG A 135 8.77 -19.96 9.28
C ARG A 135 7.54 -20.85 9.13
N GLU A 136 6.59 -20.49 8.27
CA GLU A 136 5.40 -21.34 8.02
C GLU A 136 5.74 -22.65 7.31
N ARG A 137 6.68 -22.63 6.37
CA ARG A 137 7.07 -23.83 5.62
C ARG A 137 7.86 -24.82 6.47
N SER A 138 8.79 -24.34 7.31
CA SER A 138 9.52 -25.22 8.23
C SER A 138 8.57 -25.81 9.27
N SER A 139 7.70 -25.01 9.88
CA SER A 139 6.78 -25.47 10.92
C SER A 139 5.81 -26.57 10.41
N HIS A 140 5.30 -26.46 9.19
CA HIS A 140 4.44 -27.51 8.60
C HIS A 140 5.17 -28.83 8.36
N GLU A 141 6.42 -28.81 7.88
CA GLU A 141 7.20 -30.04 7.71
C GLU A 141 7.65 -30.64 9.04
N GLU A 142 7.97 -29.80 10.03
CA GLU A 142 8.34 -30.25 11.37
C GLU A 142 7.15 -30.86 12.12
N LEU A 143 5.94 -30.31 11.94
CA LEU A 143 4.71 -30.87 12.50
C LEU A 143 4.42 -32.26 11.91
N LYS A 144 4.55 -32.42 10.60
CA LYS A 144 4.39 -33.72 9.93
C LYS A 144 5.44 -34.74 10.41
N ARG A 145 6.70 -34.32 10.53
CA ARG A 145 7.81 -35.19 10.99
C ARG A 145 7.62 -35.68 12.42
N ASN A 146 7.11 -34.83 13.32
CA ASN A 146 6.88 -35.20 14.72
C ASN A 146 5.68 -36.14 14.92
N ILE A 147 4.64 -36.00 14.10
CA ILE A 147 3.48 -36.91 14.12
C ILE A 147 3.92 -38.31 13.67
N THR A 148 4.69 -38.40 12.58
CA THR A 148 5.23 -39.69 12.08
C THR A 148 6.16 -40.37 13.08
N ARG A 149 6.94 -39.60 13.86
CA ARG A 149 7.88 -40.16 14.85
C ARG A 149 7.22 -40.72 16.12
N ARG A 150 6.00 -40.29 16.45
CA ARG A 150 5.26 -40.82 17.62
C ARG A 150 4.57 -42.15 17.33
N GLN A 151 4.19 -42.43 16.08
CA GLN A 151 3.58 -43.71 15.70
C GLN A 151 4.57 -44.88 15.68
N SER A 152 5.87 -44.65 15.52
CA SER A 152 6.89 -45.72 15.48
C SER A 152 7.48 -46.10 16.85
N ARG A 153 7.03 -45.48 17.94
CA ARG A 153 7.49 -45.76 19.32
C ARG A 153 6.45 -46.47 20.19
N GLY A 154 5.33 -46.88 19.61
CA GLY A 154 4.19 -47.48 20.32
C GLY A 154 3.82 -48.91 19.89
N LEU A 155 4.76 -49.66 19.30
CA LEU A 155 4.61 -51.08 18.97
C LEU A 155 5.83 -51.86 19.45
#